data_AF-A0A1J4UNB6-F1
#
_entry.id   AF-A0A1J4UNB6-F1
#
_cell.length_a   1.000
_cell.length_b   1.000
_cell.length_c   1.000
_cell.angle_alpha   90.00
_cell.angle_beta   90.00
_cell.angle_gamma   90.00
#
_symmetry.space_group_name_H-M   'P 1'
#
loop_
_entity.id
_entity.type
_entity.pdbx_description
1 polymer ?
#
loop_
_entity_poly.entity_id
_entity_poly.type
_entity_poly.pdbx_seq_one_letter_code
_entity_poly.pdbx_strand_id
1 'polypeptide(L)'
;MEFVSGSAACRIGKKLVISDLHLALEFELQEKGFLVNPDSARTARPIRALMRKARCSELWVLGDFKHDSRHYTHREQDVVKDFVNALGFPVTVVKGNHDSLLEKSNVTVIPAHGTIIKEKNVSYGLHHGHTWPAPELFAADWLLMGNNHPTVELRDDNRFRWIEKAWIIGELKVGKRDAEQRKLAKEHGVVDGQKALVFPAFSELYLGTSFNVAPQSRLLGPLFKNGLFDVDGSQAILLNGVRAGRITDLRLKPSRRSRHLN
;
A
#
# COMPACT_ATOMS: atom_id res chain seq x y z
N MET A 1 9.31 -6.86 12.17
CA MET A 1 8.04 -6.20 11.77
C MET A 1 6.89 -6.97 12.39
N GLU A 2 5.89 -6.27 12.94
CA GLU A 2 4.72 -6.88 13.58
C GLU A 2 3.44 -6.21 13.06
N PHE A 3 2.45 -6.97 12.59
CA PHE A 3 1.18 -6.39 12.17
C PHE A 3 0.36 -5.95 13.39
N VAL A 4 -0.26 -4.77 13.31
CA VAL A 4 -1.18 -4.30 14.34
C VAL A 4 -2.56 -4.88 14.03
N SER A 5 -2.95 -5.90 14.80
CA SER A 5 -4.23 -6.61 14.60
C SER A 5 -5.41 -5.66 14.49
N GLY A 6 -6.23 -5.87 13.44
CA GLY A 6 -7.41 -5.10 13.10
C GLY A 6 -7.14 -3.81 12.32
N SER A 7 -5.92 -3.60 11.80
CA SER A 7 -5.56 -2.35 11.13
C SER A 7 -4.57 -2.55 9.99
N ALA A 8 -4.64 -1.68 8.98
CA ALA A 8 -3.68 -1.60 7.88
C ALA A 8 -2.37 -0.89 8.33
N ALA A 9 -1.79 -1.38 9.43
CA ALA A 9 -0.59 -0.82 10.03
C ALA A 9 0.33 -1.92 10.55
N CYS A 10 1.64 -1.71 10.46
CA CYS A 10 2.62 -2.57 11.09
C CYS A 10 3.61 -1.76 11.94
N ARG A 11 4.31 -2.44 12.85
CA ARG A 11 5.34 -1.87 13.71
C ARG A 11 6.72 -2.35 13.29
N ILE A 12 7.65 -1.41 13.19
CA ILE A 12 9.09 -1.67 12.98
C ILE A 12 9.86 -0.85 14.04
N GLY A 13 10.30 -1.51 15.11
CA GLY A 13 10.92 -0.82 16.24
C GLY A 13 9.96 0.17 16.89
N LYS A 14 10.31 1.45 16.87
CA LYS A 14 9.48 2.59 17.35
C LYS A 14 8.57 3.20 16.27
N LYS A 15 8.61 2.68 15.05
CA LYS A 15 7.86 3.18 13.89
C LYS A 15 6.53 2.47 13.75
N LEU A 16 5.44 3.23 13.63
CA LEU A 16 4.21 2.73 13.06
C LEU A 16 4.26 3.01 11.56
N VAL A 17 4.16 1.98 10.72
CA VAL A 17 4.17 2.11 9.25
C VAL A 17 2.77 1.85 8.72
N ILE A 18 2.26 2.79 7.92
CA ILE A 18 0.99 2.69 7.17
C ILE A 18 1.24 3.05 5.70
N SER A 19 0.26 2.87 4.83
CA SER A 19 0.33 3.23 3.42
C SER A 19 -0.97 3.87 2.96
N ASP A 20 -0.92 4.76 1.96
CA ASP A 20 -2.10 5.28 1.25
C ASP A 20 -3.16 5.88 2.18
N LEU A 21 -2.79 7.00 2.83
CA LEU A 21 -3.65 7.72 3.77
C LEU A 21 -4.67 8.62 3.04
N HIS A 22 -4.27 9.21 1.91
CA HIS A 22 -5.08 10.11 1.09
C HIS A 22 -5.80 11.20 1.90
N LEU A 23 -5.07 11.98 2.69
CA LEU A 23 -5.62 13.16 3.36
C LEU A 23 -6.27 14.10 2.34
N ALA A 24 -7.40 14.69 2.74
CA ALA A 24 -8.20 15.62 1.95
C ALA A 24 -8.92 15.02 0.73
N LEU A 25 -9.00 13.68 0.62
CA LEU A 25 -9.85 12.99 -0.36
C LEU A 25 -11.32 13.45 -0.30
N GLU A 26 -11.79 13.93 0.85
CA GLU A 26 -13.12 14.48 1.01
C GLU A 26 -13.43 15.64 0.04
N PHE A 27 -12.44 16.43 -0.39
CA PHE A 27 -12.66 17.49 -1.37
C PHE A 27 -13.06 16.91 -2.75
N GLU A 28 -12.42 15.83 -3.21
CA GLU A 28 -12.82 15.15 -4.45
C GLU A 28 -14.21 14.50 -4.30
N LEU A 29 -14.50 13.94 -3.13
CA LEU A 29 -15.82 13.36 -2.86
C LEU A 29 -16.92 14.41 -2.84
N GLN A 30 -16.65 15.62 -2.32
CA GLN A 30 -17.59 16.75 -2.38
C GLN A 30 -17.92 17.12 -3.83
N GLU A 31 -16.93 17.15 -4.73
CA GLU A 31 -17.14 17.40 -6.16
C GLU A 31 -18.02 16.31 -6.81
N LYS A 32 -18.00 15.09 -6.27
CA LYS A 32 -18.84 13.96 -6.67
C LYS A 32 -20.22 13.93 -5.96
N GLY A 33 -20.54 14.94 -5.16
CA GLY A 33 -21.83 15.08 -4.49
C GLY A 33 -21.93 14.42 -3.11
N PHE A 34 -20.84 13.94 -2.53
CA PHE A 34 -20.85 13.40 -1.16
C PHE A 34 -20.90 14.53 -0.12
N LEU A 35 -21.71 14.35 0.92
CA LEU A 35 -21.82 15.27 2.04
C LEU A 35 -20.78 14.93 3.13
N VAL A 36 -19.51 15.09 2.79
CA VAL A 36 -18.37 14.84 3.68
C VAL A 36 -17.55 16.11 3.87
N ASN A 37 -16.89 16.24 5.02
CA ASN A 37 -15.95 17.33 5.29
C ASN A 37 -14.63 16.73 5.82
N PRO A 38 -13.47 17.26 5.39
CA PRO A 38 -12.19 16.93 6.01
C PRO A 38 -12.24 17.24 7.50
N ASP A 39 -11.75 16.30 8.30
CA ASP A 39 -11.67 16.42 9.75
C ASP A 39 -10.36 15.79 10.21
N SER A 40 -9.31 16.61 10.21
CA SER A 40 -7.96 16.19 10.53
C SER A 40 -7.83 15.57 11.94
N ALA A 41 -8.62 16.05 12.90
CA ALA A 41 -8.61 15.52 14.27
C ALA A 41 -9.26 14.13 14.35
N ARG A 42 -10.35 13.89 13.60
CA ARG A 42 -10.98 12.58 13.43
C ARG A 42 -10.06 11.61 12.71
N THR A 43 -9.40 12.04 11.63
CA THR A 43 -8.46 11.20 10.87
C THR A 43 -7.19 10.85 11.68
N ALA A 44 -6.66 11.78 12.48
CA ALA A 44 -5.51 11.52 13.35
C ALA A 44 -5.83 10.58 14.53
N ARG A 45 -7.09 10.56 15.00
CA ARG A 45 -7.52 9.79 16.18
C ARG A 45 -7.21 8.28 16.12
N PRO A 46 -7.60 7.53 15.07
CA PRO A 46 -7.27 6.10 14.98
C PRO A 46 -5.75 5.88 14.94
N ILE A 47 -5.00 6.74 14.23
CA ILE A 47 -3.54 6.62 14.17
C ILE A 47 -2.93 6.83 15.56
N ARG A 48 -3.32 7.86 16.32
CA ARG A 48 -2.85 8.04 17.71
C ARG A 48 -3.20 6.84 18.60
N ALA A 49 -4.36 6.22 18.42
CA ALA A 49 -4.72 5.02 19.15
C ALA A 49 -3.78 3.85 18.81
N LEU A 50 -3.47 3.66 17.52
CA LEU A 50 -2.51 2.64 17.08
C LEU A 50 -1.09 2.93 17.56
N MET A 51 -0.64 4.19 17.51
CA MET A 51 0.66 4.62 18.05
C MET A 51 0.81 4.22 19.52
N ARG A 52 -0.20 4.49 20.36
CA ARG A 52 -0.21 4.09 21.77
C ARG A 52 -0.28 2.58 21.96
N LYS A 53 -1.18 1.90 21.24
CA LYS A 53 -1.36 0.44 21.30
C LYS A 53 -0.06 -0.30 20.93
N ALA A 54 0.60 0.15 19.88
CA ALA A 54 1.84 -0.44 19.36
C ALA A 54 3.11 0.11 20.05
N ARG A 55 2.98 1.08 20.97
CA ARG A 55 4.10 1.76 21.64
C ARG A 55 5.11 2.38 20.66
N CYS A 56 4.59 2.96 19.58
CA CYS A 56 5.38 3.69 18.59
C CYS A 56 5.50 5.16 18.97
N SER A 57 6.59 5.81 18.55
CA SER A 57 6.86 7.23 18.80
C SER A 57 7.03 8.06 17.52
N GLU A 58 7.02 7.43 16.36
CA GLU A 58 7.06 8.09 15.04
C GLU A 58 6.13 7.36 14.05
N LEU A 59 5.48 8.13 13.18
CA LEU A 59 4.65 7.63 12.07
C LEU A 59 5.46 7.64 10.78
N TRP A 60 5.41 6.53 10.06
CA TRP A 60 5.95 6.37 8.72
C TRP A 60 4.81 6.06 7.75
N VAL A 61 4.71 6.84 6.67
CA VAL A 61 3.69 6.65 5.65
C VAL A 61 4.37 6.28 4.34
N LEU A 62 3.99 5.12 3.81
CA LEU A 62 4.51 4.57 2.57
C LEU A 62 3.76 5.13 1.36
N GLY A 63 3.86 6.44 1.18
CA GLY A 63 3.31 7.21 0.07
C GLY A 63 1.81 7.44 0.14
N ASP A 64 1.38 8.31 -0.78
CA ASP A 64 0.01 8.80 -0.92
C ASP A 64 -0.54 9.28 0.43
N PHE A 65 0.24 10.15 1.06
CA PHE A 65 -0.11 10.79 2.33
C PHE A 65 -1.26 11.78 2.15
N LYS A 66 -1.25 12.54 1.06
CA LYS A 66 -2.32 13.47 0.65
C LYS A 66 -2.91 13.06 -0.71
N HIS A 67 -4.07 13.62 -1.09
CA HIS A 67 -4.89 13.06 -2.17
C HIS A 67 -4.73 13.74 -3.53
N ASP A 68 -4.57 15.06 -3.66
CA ASP A 68 -4.40 15.65 -4.99
C ASP A 68 -3.04 15.26 -5.57
N SER A 69 -2.97 14.60 -6.73
CA SER A 69 -1.69 14.19 -7.31
C SER A 69 -0.94 15.30 -8.05
N ARG A 70 -1.66 16.33 -8.50
CA ARG A 70 -1.13 17.37 -9.40
C ARG A 70 -0.82 18.65 -8.66
N HIS A 71 -1.68 19.02 -7.71
CA HIS A 71 -1.57 20.27 -6.97
C HIS A 71 -1.37 20.01 -5.49
N TYR A 72 -1.05 21.07 -4.78
CA TYR A 72 -1.11 21.09 -3.33
C TYR A 72 -1.77 22.40 -2.93
N THR A 73 -3.11 22.39 -2.98
CA THR A 73 -3.91 23.61 -2.80
C THR A 73 -3.82 24.13 -1.37
N HIS A 74 -4.13 25.41 -1.14
CA HIS A 74 -4.14 25.97 0.22
C HIS A 74 -5.06 25.18 1.16
N ARG A 75 -6.24 24.76 0.70
CA ARG A 75 -7.17 23.95 1.50
C ARG A 75 -6.59 22.59 1.89
N GLU A 76 -5.88 21.93 0.97
CA GLU A 76 -5.22 20.66 1.27
C GLU A 76 -4.02 20.84 2.20
N GLN A 77 -3.25 21.93 2.04
CA GLN A 77 -2.17 22.30 2.95
C GLN A 77 -2.69 22.52 4.37
N ASP A 78 -3.84 23.19 4.53
CA ASP A 78 -4.49 23.38 5.83
C ASP A 78 -4.87 22.03 6.45
N VAL A 79 -5.49 21.12 5.69
CA VAL A 79 -5.83 19.77 6.17
C VAL A 79 -4.59 19.00 6.63
N VAL A 80 -3.51 19.01 5.84
CA VAL A 80 -2.24 18.34 6.18
C VAL A 80 -1.62 18.94 7.44
N LYS A 81 -1.54 20.27 7.53
CA LYS A 81 -1.01 20.99 8.69
C LYS A 81 -1.80 20.63 9.94
N ASP A 82 -3.12 20.70 9.88
CA ASP A 82 -4.01 20.38 11.00
C ASP A 82 -3.91 18.91 11.39
N PHE A 83 -3.71 18.01 10.43
CA PHE A 83 -3.51 16.59 10.69
C PHE A 83 -2.21 16.34 11.45
N VAL A 84 -1.09 16.92 10.99
CA VAL A 84 0.21 16.77 11.65
C VAL A 84 0.15 17.33 13.08
N ASN A 85 -0.46 18.50 13.26
CA ASN A 85 -0.66 19.11 14.58
C ASN A 85 -1.54 18.22 15.48
N ALA A 86 -2.66 17.72 14.97
CA ALA A 86 -3.56 16.86 15.73
C ALA A 86 -2.95 15.49 16.03
N LEU A 87 -2.04 14.98 15.19
CA LEU A 87 -1.34 13.72 15.40
C LEU A 87 -0.36 13.84 16.57
N GLY A 88 0.45 14.89 16.60
CA GLY A 88 1.41 15.16 17.69
C GLY A 88 2.61 14.22 17.73
N PHE A 89 2.92 13.54 16.63
CA PHE A 89 4.10 12.67 16.49
C PHE A 89 4.91 13.08 15.25
N PRO A 90 6.23 12.84 15.22
CA PRO A 90 7.02 12.97 14.01
C PRO A 90 6.45 12.11 12.87
N VAL A 91 6.41 12.69 11.67
CA VAL A 91 5.89 12.03 10.47
C VAL A 91 6.98 11.98 9.40
N THR A 92 7.26 10.78 8.90
CA THR A 92 8.10 10.56 7.72
C THR A 92 7.25 9.97 6.60
N VAL A 93 7.37 10.48 5.38
CA VAL A 93 6.62 10.04 4.21
C VAL A 93 7.59 9.63 3.11
N VAL A 94 7.49 8.39 2.62
CA VAL A 94 8.13 7.96 1.38
C VAL A 94 7.23 8.35 0.23
N LYS A 95 7.63 9.28 -0.64
CA LYS A 95 6.72 9.86 -1.64
C LYS A 95 6.00 8.81 -2.50
N GLY A 96 4.69 8.92 -2.55
CA GLY A 96 3.83 8.31 -3.58
C GLY A 96 3.57 9.26 -4.75
N ASN A 97 2.77 8.82 -5.72
CA ASN A 97 2.39 9.64 -6.87
C ASN A 97 1.45 10.79 -6.49
N HIS A 98 0.80 10.73 -5.32
CA HIS A 98 -0.05 11.81 -4.85
C HIS A 98 0.69 12.86 -4.01
N ASP A 99 1.95 12.63 -3.65
CA ASP A 99 2.71 13.48 -2.70
C ASP A 99 3.49 14.62 -3.37
N SER A 100 2.96 15.16 -4.47
CA SER A 100 3.52 16.34 -5.14
C SER A 100 3.58 17.53 -4.18
N LEU A 101 4.74 18.21 -4.12
CA LEU A 101 5.02 19.38 -3.29
C LEU A 101 4.91 19.17 -1.76
N LEU A 102 4.87 17.92 -1.30
CA LEU A 102 4.72 17.61 0.13
C LEU A 102 5.87 18.15 0.98
N GLU A 103 7.04 18.40 0.40
CA GLU A 103 8.22 19.01 1.04
C GLU A 103 7.93 20.40 1.65
N LYS A 104 6.83 21.05 1.23
CA LYS A 104 6.36 22.32 1.81
C LYS A 104 5.65 22.15 3.16
N SER A 105 5.40 20.91 3.59
CA SER A 105 4.69 20.57 4.82
C SER A 105 5.65 20.30 5.96
N ASN A 106 5.15 20.31 7.20
CA ASN A 106 5.94 19.96 8.39
C ASN A 106 6.09 18.43 8.56
N VAL A 107 6.61 17.74 7.54
CA VAL A 107 6.90 16.30 7.57
C VAL A 107 8.26 16.03 6.96
N THR A 108 8.93 14.94 7.36
CA THR A 108 10.14 14.48 6.69
C THR A 108 9.76 13.73 5.41
N VAL A 109 10.29 14.17 4.26
CA VAL A 109 9.95 13.58 2.96
C VAL A 109 11.15 12.79 2.43
N ILE A 110 10.93 11.51 2.15
CA ILE A 110 11.86 10.60 1.49
C ILE A 110 11.49 10.52 0.00
N PRO A 111 12.46 10.57 -0.93
CA PRO A 111 12.20 10.49 -2.36
C PRO A 111 11.41 9.25 -2.80
N ALA A 112 10.78 9.35 -3.98
CA ALA A 112 9.95 8.29 -4.56
C ALA A 112 10.71 7.00 -4.90
N HIS A 113 12.04 7.03 -5.02
CA HIS A 113 12.86 5.82 -5.21
C HIS A 113 13.07 5.01 -3.92
N GLY A 114 12.64 5.55 -2.77
CA GLY A 114 12.56 4.83 -1.49
C GLY A 114 13.77 5.03 -0.58
N THR A 115 13.78 4.28 0.51
CA THR A 115 14.88 4.26 1.49
C THR A 115 14.95 2.93 2.22
N ILE A 116 16.05 2.67 2.92
CA ILE A 116 16.21 1.48 3.76
C ILE A 116 16.19 1.88 5.23
N ILE A 117 15.37 1.21 6.02
CA ILE A 117 15.45 1.25 7.48
C ILE A 117 15.97 -0.08 8.01
N LYS A 118 16.72 -0.04 9.11
CA LYS A 118 17.22 -1.23 9.81
C LYS A 118 16.65 -1.25 11.22
N GLU A 119 16.19 -2.43 11.64
CA GLU A 119 15.72 -2.67 13.00
C GLU A 119 16.30 -4.00 13.47
N LYS A 120 17.17 -3.95 14.49
CA LYS A 120 18.00 -5.09 14.91
C LYS A 120 18.80 -5.64 13.72
N ASN A 121 18.64 -6.93 13.40
CA ASN A 121 19.33 -7.62 12.31
C ASN A 121 18.47 -7.77 11.06
N VAL A 122 17.40 -6.98 10.91
CA VAL A 122 16.50 -7.03 9.76
C VAL A 122 16.45 -5.65 9.10
N SER A 123 16.58 -5.65 7.79
CA SER A 123 16.49 -4.47 6.92
C SER A 123 15.20 -4.48 6.12
N TYR A 124 14.66 -3.29 5.88
CA TYR A 124 13.41 -3.09 5.16
C TYR A 124 13.62 -1.98 4.12
N GLY A 125 13.48 -2.31 2.84
CA GLY A 125 13.42 -1.34 1.76
C GLY A 125 12.00 -0.81 1.64
N LEU A 126 11.81 0.48 1.89
CA LEU A 126 10.50 1.14 1.82
C LEU A 126 10.40 1.92 0.52
N HIS A 127 9.41 1.57 -0.30
CA HIS A 127 9.10 2.22 -1.56
C HIS A 127 7.58 2.25 -1.77
N HIS A 128 7.00 3.31 -2.34
CA HIS A 128 5.54 3.35 -2.48
C HIS A 128 4.99 2.34 -3.50
N GLY A 129 5.73 2.05 -4.58
CA GLY A 129 5.36 1.07 -5.60
C GLY A 129 5.01 1.67 -6.97
N HIS A 130 4.90 2.98 -7.10
CA HIS A 130 4.50 3.65 -8.35
C HIS A 130 5.65 3.84 -9.38
N THR A 131 6.91 3.85 -8.91
CA THR A 131 8.13 3.98 -9.72
C THR A 131 9.02 2.74 -9.60
N TRP A 132 10.18 2.73 -10.28
CA TRP A 132 11.21 1.74 -9.97
C TRP A 132 11.86 2.06 -8.62
N PRO A 133 11.98 1.09 -7.69
CA PRO A 133 12.76 1.24 -6.48
C PRO A 133 14.24 1.49 -6.80
N ALA A 134 14.96 2.20 -5.92
CA ALA A 134 16.41 2.27 -6.04
C ALA A 134 17.00 0.84 -5.89
N PRO A 135 18.01 0.45 -6.70
CA PRO A 135 18.53 -0.92 -6.73
C PRO A 135 18.94 -1.48 -5.36
N GLU A 136 19.45 -0.64 -4.47
CA GLU A 136 19.88 -1.03 -3.13
C GLU A 136 18.73 -1.54 -2.25
N LEU A 137 17.48 -1.19 -2.54
CA LEU A 137 16.32 -1.69 -1.78
C LEU A 137 16.11 -3.20 -1.99
N PHE A 138 16.54 -3.77 -3.12
CA PHE A 138 16.50 -5.22 -3.37
C PHE A 138 17.59 -6.00 -2.63
N ALA A 139 18.44 -5.33 -1.86
CA ALA A 139 19.37 -5.98 -0.93
C ALA A 139 18.81 -6.07 0.50
N ALA A 140 17.62 -5.47 0.75
CA ALA A 140 16.98 -5.54 2.05
C ALA A 140 16.25 -6.89 2.25
N ASP A 141 16.11 -7.33 3.49
CA ASP A 141 15.42 -8.58 3.83
C ASP A 141 13.95 -8.57 3.37
N TRP A 142 13.33 -7.39 3.37
CA TRP A 142 11.96 -7.15 2.92
C TRP A 142 11.86 -5.90 2.07
N LEU A 143 11.17 -6.00 0.93
CA LEU A 143 10.68 -4.87 0.17
C LEU A 143 9.25 -4.56 0.60
N LEU A 144 9.00 -3.37 1.13
CA LEU A 144 7.69 -2.91 1.57
C LEU A 144 7.11 -1.96 0.52
N MET A 145 5.87 -2.22 0.06
CA MET A 145 5.19 -1.46 -1.00
C MET A 145 3.75 -1.11 -0.66
N GLY A 146 3.24 -0.01 -1.23
CA GLY A 146 1.85 0.45 -1.15
C GLY A 146 1.17 0.44 -2.53
N ASN A 147 0.47 1.54 -2.85
CA ASN A 147 -0.03 1.94 -4.19
C ASN A 147 -1.17 1.08 -4.78
N ASN A 148 -1.06 -0.24 -4.70
CA ASN A 148 -2.06 -1.15 -5.28
C ASN A 148 -3.31 -1.34 -4.41
N HIS A 149 -3.23 -0.93 -3.14
CA HIS A 149 -4.31 -1.03 -2.15
C HIS A 149 -4.95 -2.43 -2.15
N PRO A 150 -4.16 -3.49 -1.87
CA PRO A 150 -4.63 -4.86 -1.97
C PRO A 150 -5.88 -5.14 -1.14
N THR A 151 -6.84 -5.76 -1.80
CA THR A 151 -8.01 -6.40 -1.19
C THR A 151 -8.15 -7.82 -1.72
N VAL A 152 -9.04 -8.59 -1.10
CA VAL A 152 -9.56 -9.85 -1.63
C VAL A 152 -11.09 -9.79 -1.70
N GLU A 153 -11.64 -10.23 -2.82
CA GLU A 153 -13.09 -10.42 -2.97
C GLU A 153 -13.46 -11.81 -2.48
N LEU A 154 -14.34 -11.88 -1.50
CA LEU A 154 -14.90 -13.11 -0.97
C LEU A 154 -16.32 -13.29 -1.50
N ARG A 155 -16.70 -14.56 -1.73
CA ARG A 155 -18.05 -14.93 -2.14
C ARG A 155 -18.55 -16.08 -1.31
N ASP A 156 -19.81 -16.03 -0.93
CA ASP A 156 -20.51 -17.18 -0.36
C ASP A 156 -21.23 -17.99 -1.47
N ASP A 157 -21.80 -19.14 -1.07
CA ASP A 157 -22.57 -20.01 -1.97
C ASP A 157 -23.84 -19.33 -2.50
N ASN A 158 -24.37 -18.35 -1.76
CA ASN A 158 -25.52 -17.54 -2.15
C ASN A 158 -25.15 -16.37 -3.09
N ARG A 159 -23.88 -16.26 -3.48
CA ARG A 159 -23.30 -15.22 -4.37
C ARG A 159 -23.31 -13.81 -3.78
N PHE A 160 -23.45 -13.69 -2.46
CA PHE A 160 -23.10 -12.46 -1.76
C PHE A 160 -21.60 -12.21 -1.92
N ARG A 161 -21.24 -10.96 -2.22
CA ARG A 161 -19.85 -10.55 -2.42
C ARG A 161 -19.50 -9.49 -1.41
N TRP A 162 -18.34 -9.63 -0.80
CA TRP A 162 -17.76 -8.57 0.02
C TRP A 162 -16.25 -8.52 -0.20
N ILE A 163 -15.69 -7.34 0.03
CA ILE A 163 -14.29 -7.04 -0.25
C ILE A 163 -13.61 -6.73 1.07
N GLU A 164 -12.52 -7.43 1.35
CA GLU A 164 -11.72 -7.25 2.56
C GLU A 164 -10.33 -6.75 2.21
N LYS A 165 -9.83 -5.77 2.96
CA LYS A 165 -8.43 -5.33 2.85
C LYS A 165 -7.51 -6.46 3.28
N ALA A 166 -6.42 -6.64 2.53
CA ALA A 166 -5.49 -7.72 2.77
C ALA A 166 -4.04 -7.26 2.60
N TRP A 167 -3.17 -7.73 3.48
CA TRP A 167 -1.74 -7.77 3.27
C TRP A 167 -1.42 -8.81 2.20
N ILE A 168 -0.56 -8.49 1.24
CA ILE A 168 -0.05 -9.47 0.26
C ILE A 168 1.42 -9.73 0.55
N ILE A 169 1.73 -10.96 0.94
CA ILE A 169 3.10 -11.42 1.17
C ILE A 169 3.52 -12.27 -0.03
N GLY A 170 4.54 -11.82 -0.75
CA GLY A 170 5.01 -12.45 -1.96
C GLY A 170 6.51 -12.30 -2.15
N GLU A 171 6.96 -12.55 -3.37
CA GLU A 171 8.34 -12.37 -3.78
C GLU A 171 8.41 -11.83 -5.22
N LEU A 172 9.55 -11.23 -5.54
CA LEU A 172 9.87 -10.90 -6.91
C LEU A 172 10.37 -12.14 -7.65
N LYS A 173 9.97 -12.29 -8.90
CA LYS A 173 10.29 -13.45 -9.73
C LYS A 173 10.68 -13.01 -11.11
N VAL A 174 11.94 -13.22 -11.47
CA VAL A 174 12.47 -12.90 -12.79
C VAL A 174 12.36 -14.16 -13.65
N GLY A 175 11.48 -14.13 -14.64
CA GLY A 175 11.26 -15.23 -15.56
C GLY A 175 12.56 -15.63 -16.27
N LYS A 176 13.12 -16.79 -15.92
CA LYS A 176 14.39 -17.26 -16.51
C LYS A 176 14.35 -17.35 -18.04
N ARG A 177 13.18 -17.62 -18.62
CA ARG A 177 12.97 -17.70 -20.07
C ARG A 177 12.41 -16.42 -20.69
N ASP A 178 12.01 -15.44 -19.88
CA ASP A 178 11.46 -14.16 -20.33
C ASP A 178 12.60 -13.14 -20.55
N ALA A 179 12.87 -12.79 -21.80
CA ALA A 179 13.97 -11.89 -22.15
C ALA A 179 13.73 -10.44 -21.70
N GLU A 180 12.48 -9.98 -21.71
CA GLU A 180 12.11 -8.63 -21.32
C GLU A 180 12.28 -8.47 -19.80
N GLN A 181 11.77 -9.42 -19.02
CA GLN A 181 11.94 -9.41 -17.57
C GLN A 181 13.40 -9.44 -17.15
N ARG A 182 14.24 -10.26 -17.80
CA ARG A 182 15.69 -10.29 -17.52
C ARG A 182 16.37 -8.96 -17.84
N LYS A 183 15.98 -8.31 -18.95
CA LYS A 183 16.51 -6.99 -19.32
C LYS A 183 16.15 -5.94 -18.25
N LEU A 184 14.87 -5.84 -17.90
CA LEU A 184 14.37 -4.90 -16.89
C LEU A 184 15.00 -5.16 -15.52
N ALA A 185 15.11 -6.43 -15.13
CA ALA A 185 15.74 -6.81 -13.86
C ALA A 185 17.20 -6.36 -13.80
N LYS A 186 17.95 -6.53 -14.90
CA LYS A 186 19.34 -6.04 -14.99
C LYS A 186 19.42 -4.51 -14.97
N GLU A 187 18.52 -3.83 -15.69
CA GLU A 187 18.49 -2.37 -15.81
C GLU A 187 18.17 -1.68 -14.47
N HIS A 188 17.25 -2.25 -13.70
CA HIS A 188 16.76 -1.67 -12.44
C HIS A 188 17.28 -2.39 -11.18
N GLY A 189 18.14 -3.39 -11.33
CA GLY A 189 18.74 -4.12 -10.20
C GLY A 189 17.79 -5.05 -9.44
N VAL A 190 16.71 -5.51 -10.08
CA VAL A 190 15.73 -6.41 -9.44
C VAL A 190 16.37 -7.77 -9.14
N VAL A 191 16.21 -8.23 -7.89
CA VAL A 191 16.74 -9.51 -7.41
C VAL A 191 15.63 -10.57 -7.40
N ASP A 192 15.88 -11.70 -8.07
CA ASP A 192 15.00 -12.87 -8.06
C ASP A 192 14.90 -13.45 -6.63
N GLY A 193 13.67 -13.75 -6.18
CA GLY A 193 13.41 -14.22 -4.82
C GLY A 193 13.38 -13.13 -3.74
N GLN A 194 13.46 -11.85 -4.10
CA GLN A 194 13.31 -10.75 -3.13
C GLN A 194 11.93 -10.83 -2.46
N LYS A 195 11.89 -11.01 -1.13
CA LYS A 195 10.65 -11.00 -0.36
C LYS A 195 10.01 -9.62 -0.38
N ALA A 196 8.69 -9.58 -0.52
CA ALA A 196 7.93 -8.35 -0.60
C ALA A 196 6.63 -8.42 0.21
N LEU A 197 6.26 -7.28 0.78
CA LEU A 197 4.99 -7.05 1.47
C LEU A 197 4.28 -5.87 0.81
N VAL A 198 3.07 -6.09 0.32
CA VAL A 198 2.18 -5.03 -0.17
C VAL A 198 1.19 -4.65 0.93
N PHE A 199 1.21 -3.38 1.31
CA PHE A 199 0.37 -2.78 2.33
C PHE A 199 -1.01 -2.49 1.74
N PRO A 200 -2.10 -2.92 2.41
CA PRO A 200 -3.43 -2.40 2.10
C PRO A 200 -3.48 -0.90 2.45
N ALA A 201 -4.37 -0.17 1.78
CA ALA A 201 -4.55 1.24 2.07
C ALA A 201 -5.03 1.45 3.51
N PHE A 202 -4.49 2.46 4.19
CA PHE A 202 -4.97 2.87 5.50
C PHE A 202 -6.30 3.62 5.39
N SER A 203 -6.47 4.45 4.36
CA SER A 203 -7.69 5.24 4.13
C SER A 203 -8.96 4.40 4.13
N GLU A 204 -9.97 4.74 4.94
CA GLU A 204 -11.25 4.03 4.96
C GLU A 204 -12.08 4.27 3.70
N LEU A 205 -11.87 5.41 3.05
CA LEU A 205 -12.62 5.86 1.88
C LEU A 205 -12.09 5.25 0.56
N TYR A 206 -10.96 4.54 0.63
CA TYR A 206 -10.34 3.88 -0.52
C TYR A 206 -10.13 2.38 -0.22
N LEU A 207 -10.86 1.53 -0.94
CA LEU A 207 -10.78 0.07 -0.76
C LEU A 207 -9.60 -0.51 -1.53
N GLY A 208 -9.52 -0.22 -2.84
CA GLY A 208 -8.42 -0.65 -3.71
C GLY A 208 -8.75 -1.77 -4.68
N THR A 209 -7.75 -2.58 -5.03
CA THR A 209 -7.86 -3.62 -6.07
C THR A 209 -7.93 -5.02 -5.47
N SER A 210 -8.88 -5.85 -5.92
CA SER A 210 -9.01 -7.24 -5.46
C SER A 210 -8.05 -8.16 -6.22
N PHE A 211 -6.99 -8.61 -5.54
CA PHE A 211 -5.88 -9.36 -6.16
C PHE A 211 -6.29 -10.73 -6.69
N ASN A 212 -7.32 -11.36 -6.10
CA ASN A 212 -7.86 -12.64 -6.54
C ASN A 212 -8.87 -12.53 -7.70
N VAL A 213 -9.18 -11.32 -8.17
CA VAL A 213 -10.12 -11.08 -9.28
C VAL A 213 -9.46 -10.32 -10.41
N ALA A 214 -8.70 -9.27 -10.10
CA ALA A 214 -8.04 -8.45 -11.10
C ALA A 214 -6.97 -9.26 -11.85
N PRO A 215 -6.88 -9.14 -13.18
CA PRO A 215 -5.72 -9.62 -13.91
C PRO A 215 -4.50 -8.77 -13.53
N GLN A 216 -3.31 -9.37 -13.59
CA GLN A 216 -2.06 -8.70 -13.23
C GLN A 216 -1.80 -7.42 -14.04
N SER A 217 -2.26 -7.35 -15.29
CA SER A 217 -2.16 -6.17 -16.14
C SER A 217 -2.89 -4.93 -15.61
N ARG A 218 -3.84 -5.09 -14.67
CA ARG A 218 -4.52 -3.98 -13.99
C ARG A 218 -3.80 -3.50 -12.74
N LEU A 219 -2.84 -4.25 -12.24
CA LEU A 219 -2.06 -3.84 -11.08
C LEU A 219 -1.10 -2.71 -11.47
N LEU A 220 -0.87 -1.80 -10.53
CA LEU A 220 -0.11 -0.58 -10.69
C LEU A 220 1.36 -0.79 -10.36
N GLY A 221 2.21 0.07 -10.91
CA GLY A 221 3.65 0.05 -10.67
C GLY A 221 4.44 -0.88 -11.60
N PRO A 222 5.73 -0.60 -11.82
CA PRO A 222 6.54 -1.32 -12.79
C PRO A 222 6.77 -2.79 -12.40
N LEU A 223 6.90 -3.11 -11.11
CA LEU A 223 7.11 -4.50 -10.67
C LEU A 223 5.91 -5.39 -11.00
N PHE A 224 4.69 -4.87 -10.86
CA PHE A 224 3.48 -5.63 -11.19
C PHE A 224 3.20 -5.67 -12.69
N LYS A 225 3.26 -4.52 -13.37
CA LYS A 225 2.98 -4.39 -14.81
C LYS A 225 3.90 -5.23 -15.68
N ASN A 226 5.16 -5.39 -15.27
CA ASN A 226 6.16 -6.17 -16.01
C ASN A 226 6.25 -7.64 -15.55
N GLY A 227 5.30 -8.12 -14.75
CA GLY A 227 5.29 -9.54 -14.36
C GLY A 227 6.38 -9.94 -13.35
N LEU A 228 7.05 -8.98 -12.72
CA LEU A 228 8.21 -9.22 -11.84
C LEU A 228 7.81 -9.52 -10.39
N PHE A 229 6.54 -9.36 -10.03
CA PHE A 229 5.98 -9.77 -8.74
C PHE A 229 5.11 -11.03 -8.93
N ASP A 230 5.37 -12.09 -8.16
CA ASP A 230 4.60 -13.34 -8.22
C ASP A 230 3.25 -13.20 -7.48
N VAL A 231 2.27 -12.61 -8.16
CA VAL A 231 0.92 -12.37 -7.61
C VAL A 231 0.24 -13.68 -7.23
N ASP A 232 0.29 -14.69 -8.11
CA ASP A 232 -0.46 -15.95 -7.92
C ASP A 232 0.08 -16.79 -6.77
N GLY A 233 1.41 -16.81 -6.60
CA GLY A 233 2.08 -17.49 -5.49
C GLY A 233 1.96 -16.78 -4.14
N SER A 234 1.54 -15.51 -4.13
CA SER A 234 1.48 -14.68 -2.93
C SER A 234 0.37 -15.10 -1.96
N GLN A 235 0.62 -14.89 -0.66
CA GLN A 235 -0.33 -15.13 0.43
C GLN A 235 -1.10 -13.86 0.77
N ALA A 236 -2.42 -13.97 0.91
CA ALA A 236 -3.29 -12.92 1.43
C ALA A 236 -3.55 -13.11 2.92
N ILE A 237 -3.37 -12.05 3.71
CA ILE A 237 -3.69 -12.01 5.13
C ILE A 237 -4.63 -10.84 5.39
N LEU A 238 -5.83 -11.13 5.90
CA LEU A 238 -6.82 -10.10 6.22
C LEU A 238 -6.37 -9.27 7.43
N LEU A 239 -6.94 -8.06 7.59
CA LEU A 239 -6.57 -7.16 8.70
C LEU A 239 -6.84 -7.76 10.09
N ASN A 240 -7.79 -8.68 10.22
CA ASN A 240 -8.08 -9.41 11.46
C ASN A 240 -7.07 -10.54 11.77
N GLY A 241 -6.09 -10.80 10.88
CA GLY A 241 -5.06 -11.82 11.03
C GLY A 241 -5.40 -13.17 10.38
N VAL A 242 -6.60 -13.33 9.79
CA VAL A 242 -6.95 -14.54 9.04
C VAL A 242 -6.06 -14.66 7.81
N ARG A 243 -5.39 -15.81 7.68
CA ARG A 243 -4.65 -16.19 6.47
C ARG A 243 -5.67 -16.70 5.45
N ALA A 244 -6.09 -15.84 4.53
CA ALA A 244 -7.09 -16.19 3.52
C ALA A 244 -6.59 -17.30 2.57
N GLY A 245 -5.29 -17.33 2.30
CA GLY A 245 -4.64 -18.34 1.47
C GLY A 245 -3.83 -17.72 0.33
N ARG A 246 -3.38 -18.56 -0.62
CA ARG A 246 -2.71 -18.05 -1.82
C ARG A 246 -3.70 -17.37 -2.75
N ILE A 247 -3.27 -16.33 -3.44
CA ILE A 247 -4.10 -15.64 -4.42
C ILE A 247 -4.64 -16.60 -5.47
N THR A 248 -3.83 -17.53 -5.99
CA THR A 248 -4.29 -18.54 -6.97
C THR A 248 -5.45 -19.40 -6.46
N ASP A 249 -5.42 -19.78 -5.17
CA ASP A 249 -6.47 -20.61 -4.56
C ASP A 249 -7.75 -19.80 -4.28
N LEU A 250 -7.60 -18.50 -4.09
CA LEU A 250 -8.69 -17.54 -3.88
C LEU A 250 -9.31 -17.04 -5.19
N ARG A 251 -8.74 -17.36 -6.36
CA ARG A 251 -9.27 -16.90 -7.64
C ARG A 251 -10.68 -17.44 -7.85
N LEU A 252 -11.61 -16.53 -8.10
CA LEU A 252 -13.01 -16.88 -8.28
C LEU A 252 -13.19 -17.59 -9.62
N LYS A 253 -13.71 -18.82 -9.58
CA LYS A 253 -13.97 -19.60 -10.80
C LYS A 253 -15.04 -18.88 -11.65
N PRO A 254 -14.92 -18.88 -12.99
CA PRO A 254 -15.97 -18.40 -13.87
C PRO A 254 -17.28 -19.14 -13.58
N SER A 255 -18.39 -18.41 -13.48
CA SER A 255 -19.70 -19.05 -13.26
C SER A 255 -20.03 -19.96 -14.45
N ARG A 256 -20.52 -21.18 -14.19
CA ARG A 256 -20.82 -22.21 -15.21
C ARG A 256 -21.86 -21.79 -16.27
N ARG A 257 -22.49 -20.63 -16.18
CA ARG A 257 -23.56 -20.19 -17.10
C ARG A 257 -23.11 -19.37 -18.32
N SER A 258 -21.83 -19.00 -18.46
CA SER A 258 -21.36 -18.36 -19.70
C SER A 258 -21.11 -19.34 -20.85
N ARG A 259 -21.48 -20.63 -20.71
CA ARG A 259 -21.34 -21.67 -21.74
C ARG A 259 -22.63 -21.99 -22.51
N HIS A 260 -23.74 -21.33 -22.20
CA HIS A 260 -25.05 -21.59 -22.83
C HIS A 260 -25.67 -20.36 -23.49
N LEU A 261 -24.87 -19.36 -23.82
CA LEU A 261 -25.26 -18.24 -24.68
C LEU A 261 -24.20 -18.10 -25.77
N ASN A 262 -24.18 -19.08 -26.69
CA ASN A 262 -23.62 -19.00 -28.03
C ASN A 262 -24.53 -19.85 -28.93
#